data_AF-A0A0N9BE41-F1
#
_entry.id   AF-A0A0N9BE41-F1
#
_cell.length_a   1.000
_cell.length_b   1.000
_cell.length_c   1.000
_cell.angle_alpha   90.00
_cell.angle_beta   90.00
_cell.angle_gamma   90.00
#
_symmetry.space_group_name_H-M   'P 1'
#
loop_
_entity.id
_entity.type
_entity.pdbx_description
1 polymer ?
#
loop_
_entity_poly.entity_id
_entity_poly.type
_entity_poly.pdbx_seq_one_letter_code
_entity_poly.pdbx_strand_id
1 'polypeptide(L)'
;MKKTFILVAMAFLLMGAVAVAEEAIIIDFALLNADIIADPNGKMTQNRRTVMDYGQVAGASYTNEQKALMRTSLALEQWDVELNSSAQNPLSVATSTIKEAEVRAEGEKFAGQRLMGVRILFPEWTNNANAKIKPGFLIPAYEKMAQVDDQGNLQEPTAEDKASGKSRFEEGYGVVRNTGVIKSIAVNTYGMNFPHGLYVLLRDQNNVVKRYFMGYLLFDGWREMIWNNPSYIANVKSRELRLYPVYPTALPHVAFEGFLVTRDAAHDGGDAIAYFKDVKIIYDKAVLTTVRDFADEDIWGIQTERETKRKKIEVEKFGQTQVLRFLEQEKMATEEGFTPSEGSEKNQQ
;
A
#
# COMPACT_ATOMS: atom_id res chain seq x y z
N MET A 1 -53.45 23.69 -9.05
CA MET A 1 -52.20 24.49 -9.19
C MET A 1 -51.34 24.56 -7.92
N LYS A 2 -51.89 24.66 -6.69
CA LYS A 2 -51.07 24.63 -5.45
C LYS A 2 -50.41 23.28 -5.15
N LYS A 3 -51.07 22.15 -5.44
CA LYS A 3 -50.53 20.80 -5.18
C LYS A 3 -49.42 20.36 -6.16
N THR A 4 -49.47 20.83 -7.41
CA THR A 4 -48.45 20.57 -8.42
C THR A 4 -47.16 21.37 -8.17
N PHE A 5 -47.27 22.60 -7.65
CA PHE A 5 -46.11 23.40 -7.26
C PHE A 5 -45.33 22.81 -6.08
N ILE A 6 -46.01 22.19 -5.11
CA ILE A 6 -45.38 21.54 -3.95
C ILE A 6 -44.59 20.29 -4.38
N LEU A 7 -45.14 19.51 -5.32
CA LEU A 7 -44.46 18.33 -5.87
C LEU A 7 -43.21 18.69 -6.68
N VAL A 8 -43.28 19.76 -7.49
CA VAL A 8 -42.12 20.24 -8.26
C VAL A 8 -41.07 20.86 -7.32
N ALA A 9 -41.47 21.57 -6.28
CA ALA A 9 -40.56 22.09 -5.27
C ALA A 9 -39.89 20.98 -4.44
N MET A 10 -40.61 19.90 -4.08
CA MET A 10 -40.02 18.71 -3.43
C MET A 10 -39.06 17.96 -4.37
N ALA A 11 -39.37 17.87 -5.67
CA ALA A 11 -38.48 17.25 -6.65
C ALA A 11 -37.17 18.05 -6.82
N PHE A 12 -37.24 19.39 -6.82
CA PHE A 12 -36.05 20.24 -6.83
C PHE A 12 -35.28 20.23 -5.51
N LEU A 13 -35.96 20.08 -4.36
CA LEU A 13 -35.31 19.92 -3.05
C LEU A 13 -34.59 18.56 -2.92
N LEU A 14 -35.11 17.51 -3.55
CA LEU A 14 -34.45 16.21 -3.63
C LEU A 14 -33.28 16.19 -4.63
N MET A 15 -33.34 16.98 -5.71
CA MET A 15 -32.20 17.19 -6.62
C MET A 15 -31.10 18.09 -6.03
N GLY A 16 -31.40 18.92 -5.02
CA GLY A 16 -30.44 19.79 -4.34
C GLY A 16 -29.56 19.11 -3.28
N ALA A 17 -29.77 17.82 -3.02
CA ALA A 17 -29.07 17.05 -1.99
C ALA A 17 -28.18 15.95 -2.59
N VAL A 18 -27.51 16.20 -3.71
CA VAL A 18 -26.40 15.35 -4.14
C VAL A 18 -25.14 15.83 -3.41
N ALA A 19 -25.00 15.46 -2.14
CA ALA A 19 -23.67 15.35 -1.57
C ALA A 19 -22.97 14.25 -2.37
N VAL A 20 -22.15 14.63 -3.35
CA VAL A 20 -21.37 13.71 -4.19
C VAL A 20 -20.22 13.16 -3.33
N ALA A 21 -20.56 12.33 -2.34
CA ALA A 21 -19.60 11.50 -1.65
C ALA A 21 -19.32 10.31 -2.58
N GLU A 22 -18.09 10.21 -3.07
CA GLU A 22 -17.65 9.15 -3.95
C GLU A 22 -16.99 8.05 -3.11
N GLU A 23 -17.30 6.80 -3.42
CA GLU A 23 -16.62 5.64 -2.86
C GLU A 23 -15.49 5.22 -3.82
N ALA A 24 -14.29 5.01 -3.29
CA ALA A 24 -13.18 4.45 -4.04
C ALA A 24 -12.43 3.40 -3.21
N ILE A 25 -11.94 2.37 -3.91
CA ILE A 25 -11.01 1.40 -3.35
C ILE A 25 -9.61 1.99 -3.48
N ILE A 26 -8.94 2.26 -2.35
CA ILE A 26 -7.55 2.72 -2.35
C ILE A 26 -6.65 1.58 -2.78
N ILE A 27 -6.78 0.44 -2.11
CA ILE A 27 -5.96 -0.75 -2.35
C ILE A 27 -6.81 -2.01 -2.24
N ASP A 28 -6.68 -2.91 -3.20
CA ASP A 28 -7.24 -4.26 -3.18
C ASP A 28 -6.10 -5.27 -3.28
N PHE A 29 -5.90 -6.06 -2.22
CA PHE A 29 -4.78 -7.00 -2.16
C PHE A 29 -4.94 -8.17 -3.13
N ALA A 30 -6.16 -8.46 -3.61
CA ALA A 30 -6.36 -9.47 -4.66
C ALA A 30 -5.76 -9.05 -6.02
N LEU A 31 -5.56 -7.75 -6.25
CA LEU A 31 -4.97 -7.23 -7.49
C LEU A 31 -3.43 -7.23 -7.46
N LEU A 32 -2.84 -7.50 -6.29
CA LEU A 32 -1.40 -7.42 -6.02
C LEU A 32 -0.72 -8.78 -6.00
N ASN A 33 -1.34 -9.81 -6.56
CA ASN A 33 -0.69 -11.11 -6.69
C ASN A 33 0.45 -11.04 -7.70
N ALA A 34 1.51 -11.83 -7.47
CA ALA A 34 2.65 -11.88 -8.37
C ALA A 34 2.29 -12.68 -9.64
N ASP A 35 2.53 -12.09 -10.80
CA ASP A 35 2.16 -12.63 -12.11
C ASP A 35 3.30 -12.55 -13.15
N ILE A 36 4.42 -11.91 -12.80
CA ILE A 36 5.59 -11.78 -13.65
C ILE A 36 6.88 -12.08 -12.88
N ILE A 37 7.93 -12.42 -13.63
CA ILE A 37 9.29 -12.70 -13.15
C ILE A 37 9.32 -13.88 -12.18
N ALA A 38 9.63 -15.06 -12.70
CA ALA A 38 9.81 -16.27 -11.90
C ALA A 38 11.15 -16.24 -11.16
N ASP A 39 11.15 -16.67 -9.90
CA ASP A 39 12.35 -17.02 -9.17
C ASP A 39 12.98 -18.32 -9.72
N PRO A 40 14.16 -18.74 -9.26
CA PRO A 40 14.78 -20.01 -9.67
C PRO A 40 13.91 -21.25 -9.40
N ASN A 41 12.90 -21.15 -8.53
CA ASN A 41 11.96 -22.22 -8.20
C ASN A 41 10.67 -22.16 -9.04
N GLY A 42 10.58 -21.24 -10.02
CA GLY A 42 9.42 -21.07 -10.89
C GLY A 42 8.26 -20.26 -10.29
N LYS A 43 8.42 -19.69 -9.10
CA LYS A 43 7.41 -18.87 -8.42
C LYS A 43 7.50 -17.42 -8.89
N MET A 44 6.38 -16.85 -9.32
CA MET A 44 6.32 -15.43 -9.71
C MET A 44 6.58 -14.53 -8.50
N THR A 45 7.34 -13.46 -8.70
CA THR A 45 7.82 -12.59 -7.62
C THR A 45 7.33 -11.16 -7.70
N GLN A 46 6.93 -10.70 -8.90
CA GLN A 46 6.54 -9.31 -9.14
C GLN A 46 5.14 -9.21 -9.75
N ASN A 47 4.51 -8.05 -9.55
CA ASN A 47 3.21 -7.72 -10.12
C ASN A 47 3.37 -6.75 -11.32
N ARG A 48 2.79 -7.12 -12.46
CA ARG A 48 2.92 -6.44 -13.76
C ARG A 48 2.50 -4.98 -13.70
N ARG A 49 1.34 -4.68 -13.10
CA ARG A 49 0.83 -3.31 -13.05
C ARG A 49 1.63 -2.44 -12.11
N THR A 50 2.37 -2.97 -11.15
CA THR A 50 3.05 -2.16 -10.12
C THR A 50 4.57 -2.25 -10.13
N VAL A 51 5.17 -3.01 -11.06
CA VAL A 51 6.63 -3.14 -11.15
C VAL A 51 7.32 -1.81 -11.43
N MET A 52 8.27 -1.47 -10.59
CA MET A 52 9.16 -0.33 -10.73
C MET A 52 10.56 -0.84 -11.01
N ASP A 53 11.13 -0.41 -12.13
CA ASP A 53 12.54 -0.63 -12.42
C ASP A 53 13.34 0.56 -11.90
N TYR A 54 13.96 0.38 -10.73
CA TYR A 54 14.84 1.37 -10.15
C TYR A 54 16.28 1.26 -10.70
N GLY A 55 16.63 0.18 -11.39
CA GLY A 55 17.94 -0.03 -12.00
C GLY A 55 18.25 0.94 -13.15
N GLN A 56 17.22 1.44 -13.85
CA GLN A 56 17.38 2.48 -14.88
C GLN A 56 17.81 3.83 -14.31
N VAL A 57 17.46 4.11 -13.05
CA VAL A 57 17.78 5.36 -12.36
C VAL A 57 19.10 5.24 -11.59
N ALA A 58 19.54 4.02 -11.28
CA ALA A 58 20.81 3.74 -10.63
C ALA A 58 22.00 4.12 -11.53
N GLY A 59 23.00 4.78 -10.95
CA GLY A 59 24.21 5.22 -11.65
C GLY A 59 25.00 4.08 -12.29
N ALA A 60 26.02 4.42 -13.07
CA ALA A 60 26.88 3.47 -13.79
C ALA A 60 27.68 2.52 -12.87
N SER A 61 27.67 2.75 -11.56
CA SER A 61 28.44 1.99 -10.56
C SER A 61 27.93 0.57 -10.27
N TYR A 62 26.76 0.19 -10.80
CA TYR A 62 26.15 -1.12 -10.56
C TYR A 62 26.19 -2.00 -11.80
N THR A 63 26.43 -3.30 -11.61
CA THR A 63 26.37 -4.30 -12.69
C THR A 63 24.93 -4.50 -13.17
N ASN A 64 24.74 -5.12 -14.34
CA ASN A 64 23.41 -5.40 -14.87
C ASN A 64 22.61 -6.35 -13.96
N GLU A 65 23.29 -7.29 -13.30
CA GLU A 65 22.69 -8.19 -12.30
C GLU A 65 22.21 -7.42 -11.07
N GLN A 66 23.04 -6.51 -10.55
CA GLN A 66 22.66 -5.64 -9.42
C GLN A 66 21.48 -4.73 -9.78
N LYS A 67 21.41 -4.23 -11.03
CA LYS A 67 20.29 -3.43 -11.51
C LYS A 67 19.00 -4.24 -11.63
N ALA A 68 19.08 -5.51 -12.01
CA ALA A 68 17.91 -6.39 -12.06
C ALA A 68 17.28 -6.60 -10.67
N LEU A 69 18.11 -6.67 -9.62
CA LEU A 69 17.65 -6.77 -8.21
C LEU A 69 16.99 -5.49 -7.69
N MET A 70 17.17 -4.36 -8.38
CA MET A 70 16.49 -3.10 -8.04
C MET A 70 15.06 -3.04 -8.61
N ARG A 71 14.58 -4.11 -9.25
CA ARG A 71 13.17 -4.22 -9.65
C ARG A 71 12.34 -4.68 -8.46
N THR A 72 11.27 -3.96 -8.19
CA THR A 72 10.30 -4.30 -7.13
C THR A 72 8.90 -3.93 -7.57
N SER A 73 7.89 -4.38 -6.85
CA SER A 73 6.49 -4.12 -7.14
C SER A 73 5.68 -4.13 -5.85
N LEU A 74 4.38 -3.87 -5.94
CA LEU A 74 3.48 -4.00 -4.79
C LEU A 74 3.02 -5.45 -4.57
N ALA A 75 3.70 -6.44 -5.19
CA ALA A 75 3.43 -7.85 -4.96
C ALA A 75 3.48 -8.19 -3.47
N LEU A 76 2.54 -9.01 -2.98
CA LEU A 76 2.32 -9.20 -1.53
C LEU A 76 3.59 -9.58 -0.74
N GLU A 77 4.45 -10.41 -1.31
CA GLU A 77 5.70 -10.87 -0.65
C GLU A 77 6.83 -9.83 -0.68
N GLN A 78 6.67 -8.72 -1.40
CA GLN A 78 7.61 -7.58 -1.42
C GLN A 78 7.30 -6.56 -0.32
N TRP A 79 6.25 -6.79 0.48
CA TRP A 79 5.91 -5.94 1.62
C TRP A 79 6.76 -6.34 2.82
N ASP A 80 7.04 -5.36 3.67
CA ASP A 80 7.84 -5.56 4.88
C ASP A 80 7.00 -5.32 6.15
N VAL A 81 7.31 -6.09 7.21
CA VAL A 81 6.87 -5.80 8.57
C VAL A 81 7.99 -5.11 9.33
N GLU A 82 7.81 -3.83 9.62
CA GLU A 82 8.73 -3.05 10.45
C GLU A 82 8.23 -3.01 11.89
N LEU A 83 8.91 -3.76 12.76
CA LEU A 83 8.68 -3.73 14.20
C LEU A 83 9.30 -2.47 14.82
N ASN A 84 8.70 -1.92 15.88
CA ASN A 84 9.36 -0.89 16.66
C ASN A 84 10.55 -1.42 17.45
N SER A 85 11.47 -0.54 17.86
CA SER A 85 12.73 -0.91 18.51
C SER A 85 12.56 -1.81 19.75
N SER A 86 11.46 -1.68 20.49
CA SER A 86 11.19 -2.50 21.66
C SER A 86 10.66 -3.91 21.33
N ALA A 87 10.25 -4.15 20.08
CA ALA A 87 9.79 -5.45 19.58
C ALA A 87 10.81 -6.12 18.64
N GLN A 88 11.87 -5.40 18.26
CA GLN A 88 12.91 -5.90 17.35
C GLN A 88 13.86 -6.85 18.09
N ASN A 89 13.87 -8.11 17.67
CA ASN A 89 14.94 -9.06 17.92
C ASN A 89 15.12 -9.93 16.65
N PRO A 90 16.24 -10.64 16.49
CA PRO A 90 16.48 -11.40 15.26
C PRO A 90 15.37 -12.42 14.92
N LEU A 91 14.80 -13.05 15.95
CA LEU A 91 13.71 -14.01 15.78
C LEU A 91 12.42 -13.32 15.31
N SER A 92 12.05 -12.20 15.91
CA SER A 92 10.83 -11.46 15.57
C SER A 92 10.92 -10.83 14.20
N VAL A 93 12.08 -10.31 13.82
CA VAL A 93 12.33 -9.79 12.47
C VAL A 93 12.27 -10.90 11.41
N ALA A 94 12.92 -12.05 11.67
CA ALA A 94 12.90 -13.16 10.72
C ALA A 94 11.52 -13.82 10.57
N THR A 95 10.73 -13.82 11.64
CA THR A 95 9.41 -14.49 11.67
C THR A 95 8.30 -13.59 11.13
N SER A 96 8.39 -12.27 11.37
CA SER A 96 7.37 -11.31 10.97
C SER A 96 7.44 -11.06 9.47
N THR A 97 6.53 -11.69 8.74
CA THR A 97 6.56 -11.74 7.27
C THR A 97 5.16 -11.63 6.70
N ILE A 98 5.09 -11.21 5.44
CA ILE A 98 3.86 -11.22 4.65
C ILE A 98 3.89 -12.41 3.70
N LYS A 99 2.75 -13.06 3.53
CA LYS A 99 2.55 -14.16 2.59
C LYS A 99 1.26 -13.97 1.83
N GLU A 100 1.26 -14.46 0.59
CA GLU A 100 0.05 -14.64 -0.17
C GLU A 100 -0.76 -15.81 0.43
N ALA A 101 -2.00 -15.54 0.82
CA ALA A 101 -2.89 -16.50 1.47
C ALA A 101 -4.15 -16.69 0.64
N GLU A 102 -4.41 -17.92 0.22
CA GLU A 102 -5.64 -18.28 -0.48
C GLU A 102 -6.77 -18.51 0.52
N VAL A 103 -7.90 -17.84 0.29
CA VAL A 103 -9.12 -18.08 1.03
C VAL A 103 -9.71 -19.42 0.58
N ARG A 104 -10.06 -20.28 1.55
CA ARG A 104 -10.66 -21.59 1.27
C ARG A 104 -11.81 -21.50 0.27
N ALA A 105 -11.90 -22.50 -0.62
CA ALA A 105 -12.92 -22.56 -1.66
C ALA A 105 -14.35 -22.59 -1.09
N GLU A 106 -14.53 -23.15 0.11
CA GLU A 106 -15.81 -23.21 0.82
C GLU A 106 -16.01 -22.01 1.77
N GLY A 107 -15.16 -20.98 1.70
CA GLY A 107 -15.26 -19.80 2.54
C GLY A 107 -16.53 -18.99 2.24
N GLU A 108 -17.21 -18.50 3.28
CA GLU A 108 -18.43 -17.69 3.11
C GLU A 108 -18.19 -16.36 2.38
N LYS A 109 -16.97 -15.80 2.49
CA LYS A 109 -16.58 -14.54 1.87
C LYS A 109 -15.22 -14.69 1.20
N PHE A 110 -15.08 -14.11 0.02
CA PHE A 110 -13.84 -14.03 -0.76
C PHE A 110 -13.23 -15.39 -1.12
N ALA A 111 -14.03 -16.47 -1.18
CA ALA A 111 -13.57 -17.81 -1.53
C ALA A 111 -12.74 -17.84 -2.81
N GLY A 112 -11.61 -18.55 -2.77
CA GLY A 112 -10.67 -18.70 -3.88
C GLY A 112 -9.85 -17.45 -4.21
N GLN A 113 -10.04 -16.33 -3.50
CA GLN A 113 -9.19 -15.15 -3.67
C GLN A 113 -7.87 -15.34 -2.93
N ARG A 114 -6.78 -14.89 -3.54
CA ARG A 114 -5.46 -14.80 -2.92
C ARG A 114 -5.28 -13.38 -2.38
N LEU A 115 -5.06 -13.28 -1.07
CA LEU A 115 -5.08 -12.04 -0.29
C LEU A 115 -3.81 -11.90 0.55
N MET A 116 -3.64 -10.72 1.18
CA MET A 116 -2.52 -10.48 2.08
C MET A 116 -2.74 -11.19 3.41
N GLY A 117 -1.86 -12.14 3.74
CA GLY A 117 -1.70 -12.69 5.08
C GLY A 117 -0.47 -12.10 5.76
N VAL A 118 -0.60 -11.65 6.99
CA VAL A 118 0.48 -11.06 7.77
C VAL A 118 0.68 -11.86 9.04
N ARG A 119 1.93 -12.27 9.29
CA ARG A 119 2.37 -12.79 10.57
C ARG A 119 3.26 -11.76 11.24
N ILE A 120 2.99 -11.47 12.51
CA ILE A 120 3.78 -10.56 13.33
C ILE A 120 4.14 -11.30 14.61
N LEU A 121 5.42 -11.43 14.92
CA LEU A 121 5.87 -11.99 16.19
C LEU A 121 6.11 -10.84 17.17
N PHE A 122 5.16 -10.59 18.05
CA PHE A 122 5.34 -9.65 19.15
C PHE A 122 6.14 -10.29 20.30
N PRO A 123 6.95 -9.52 21.02
CA PRO A 123 7.67 -10.06 22.16
C PRO A 123 6.71 -10.43 23.30
N GLU A 124 7.02 -11.49 24.04
CA GLU A 124 6.18 -12.00 25.13
C GLU A 124 6.26 -11.19 26.42
N TRP A 125 7.30 -10.36 26.59
CA TRP A 125 7.44 -9.51 27.77
C TRP A 125 6.43 -8.35 27.77
N THR A 126 6.24 -7.75 28.94
CA THR A 126 5.25 -6.68 29.17
C THR A 126 5.77 -5.33 28.64
N ASN A 127 5.69 -5.12 27.34
CA ASN A 127 6.03 -3.85 26.70
C ASN A 127 5.04 -3.47 25.61
N ASN A 128 4.89 -2.17 25.35
CA ASN A 128 4.13 -1.74 24.18
C ASN A 128 4.94 -2.06 22.92
N ALA A 129 4.28 -2.69 21.96
CA ALA A 129 4.87 -3.09 20.70
C ALA A 129 3.98 -2.66 19.54
N ASN A 130 4.59 -2.36 18.40
CA ASN A 130 3.86 -2.13 17.17
C ASN A 130 4.62 -2.63 15.95
N ALA A 131 3.85 -2.96 14.92
CA ALA A 131 4.35 -3.42 13.64
C ALA A 131 3.72 -2.56 12.54
N LYS A 132 4.56 -1.91 11.74
CA LYS A 132 4.14 -1.22 10.52
C LYS A 132 4.26 -2.20 9.36
N ILE A 133 3.14 -2.53 8.73
CA ILE A 133 3.07 -3.31 7.49
C ILE A 133 3.11 -2.31 6.34
N LYS A 134 4.18 -2.29 5.55
CA LYS A 134 4.41 -1.26 4.53
C LYS A 134 4.82 -1.88 3.18
N PRO A 135 4.49 -1.22 2.06
CA PRO A 135 5.02 -1.61 0.76
C PRO A 135 6.54 -1.41 0.71
N GLY A 136 7.21 -2.12 -0.20
CA GLY A 136 8.66 -1.99 -0.41
C GLY A 136 9.12 -0.60 -0.87
N PHE A 137 8.19 0.21 -1.42
CA PHE A 137 8.43 1.58 -1.83
C PHE A 137 7.20 2.46 -1.65
N LEU A 138 7.40 3.78 -1.67
CA LEU A 138 6.38 4.80 -1.57
C LEU A 138 5.60 4.87 -2.88
N ILE A 139 4.29 4.60 -2.79
CA ILE A 139 3.40 4.53 -3.95
C ILE A 139 3.28 5.92 -4.62
N PRO A 140 3.76 6.11 -5.85
CA PRO A 140 3.74 7.42 -6.50
C PRO A 140 2.35 7.75 -7.05
N ALA A 141 1.91 8.99 -6.84
CA ALA A 141 0.56 9.41 -7.23
C ALA A 141 0.41 9.77 -8.71
N TYR A 142 1.52 10.13 -9.39
CA TYR A 142 1.52 10.66 -10.75
C TYR A 142 2.32 9.79 -11.74
N GLU A 143 2.62 8.54 -11.39
CA GLU A 143 3.26 7.65 -12.35
C GLU A 143 2.32 7.42 -13.53
N LYS A 144 2.79 7.74 -14.74
CA LYS A 144 2.01 7.58 -15.96
C LYS A 144 1.61 6.11 -16.12
N MET A 145 0.38 5.90 -16.59
CA MET A 145 -0.05 4.57 -17.03
C MET A 145 0.93 4.05 -18.07
N ALA A 146 1.44 2.85 -17.88
CA ALA A 146 2.35 2.20 -18.80
C ALA A 146 2.07 0.71 -18.75
N GLN A 147 2.11 0.08 -19.92
CA GLN A 147 2.03 -1.38 -20.00
C GLN A 147 3.38 -1.98 -19.67
N VAL A 148 3.39 -3.18 -19.11
CA VAL A 148 4.62 -3.89 -18.75
C VAL A 148 4.62 -5.23 -19.46
N ASP A 149 5.72 -5.52 -20.14
CA ASP A 149 5.91 -6.82 -20.80
C ASP A 149 6.16 -7.95 -19.77
N ASP A 150 6.19 -9.20 -20.23
CA ASP A 150 6.40 -10.37 -19.37
C ASP A 150 7.81 -10.40 -18.74
N GLN A 151 8.71 -9.52 -19.16
CA GLN A 151 10.08 -9.36 -18.67
C GLN A 151 10.22 -8.18 -17.68
N GLY A 152 9.12 -7.49 -17.39
CA GLY A 152 9.08 -6.37 -16.45
C GLY A 152 9.52 -5.02 -17.04
N ASN A 153 9.69 -4.91 -18.35
CA ASN A 153 10.04 -3.64 -19.00
C ASN A 153 8.79 -2.79 -19.27
N LEU A 154 8.91 -1.49 -18.99
CA LEU A 154 7.87 -0.50 -19.21
C LEU A 154 7.77 -0.16 -20.70
N GLN A 155 6.58 -0.34 -21.27
CA GLN A 155 6.22 0.10 -22.61
C GLN A 155 5.65 1.52 -22.56
N GLU A 156 5.78 2.25 -23.68
CA GLU A 156 5.21 3.58 -23.82
C GLU A 156 3.68 3.53 -23.67
N PRO A 157 3.06 4.52 -22.99
CA PRO A 157 1.61 4.55 -22.81
C PRO A 157 0.88 4.60 -24.15
N THR A 158 -0.17 3.79 -24.31
CA THR A 158 -1.01 3.85 -25.52
C THR A 158 -1.81 5.17 -25.58
N ALA A 159 -2.37 5.51 -26.73
CA ALA A 159 -3.22 6.71 -26.86
C ALA A 159 -4.45 6.65 -25.94
N GLU A 160 -4.98 5.45 -25.69
CA GLU A 160 -6.09 5.19 -24.78
C GLU A 160 -5.67 5.38 -23.31
N ASP A 161 -4.48 4.92 -22.93
CA ASP A 161 -3.92 5.12 -21.59
C ASP A 161 -3.70 6.61 -21.29
N LYS A 162 -3.19 7.37 -22.28
CA LYS A 162 -3.04 8.82 -22.18
C LYS A 162 -4.39 9.53 -22.07
N ALA A 163 -5.39 9.08 -22.82
CA ALA A 163 -6.74 9.64 -22.78
C ALA A 163 -7.47 9.36 -21.44
N SER A 164 -7.10 8.28 -20.73
CA SER A 164 -7.71 7.93 -19.44
C SER A 164 -7.44 8.96 -18.34
N GLY A 165 -6.32 9.69 -18.41
CA GLY A 165 -5.88 10.66 -17.40
C GLY A 165 -5.55 10.08 -16.02
N LYS A 166 -5.60 8.74 -15.88
CA LYS A 166 -5.34 8.00 -14.65
C LYS A 166 -3.84 7.76 -14.46
N SER A 167 -3.42 7.58 -13.23
CA SER A 167 -2.09 7.10 -12.88
C SER A 167 -2.08 5.58 -12.70
N ARG A 168 -0.88 5.00 -12.79
CA ARG A 168 -0.66 3.55 -12.71
C ARG A 168 -1.18 2.90 -11.43
N PHE A 169 -1.20 3.66 -10.34
CA PHE A 169 -1.54 3.20 -8.99
C PHE A 169 -2.98 3.55 -8.57
N GLU A 170 -3.79 4.09 -9.48
CA GLU A 170 -5.24 4.25 -9.25
C GLU A 170 -6.00 2.93 -9.44
N GLU A 171 -7.28 2.91 -9.06
CA GLU A 171 -8.20 1.75 -9.19
C GLU A 171 -7.83 0.54 -8.31
N GLY A 172 -7.50 0.79 -7.04
CA GLY A 172 -7.19 -0.28 -6.09
C GLY A 172 -5.71 -0.69 -6.06
N TYR A 173 -4.81 0.10 -6.65
CA TYR A 173 -3.36 -0.14 -6.62
C TYR A 173 -2.60 0.81 -5.68
N GLY A 174 -3.30 1.58 -4.84
CA GLY A 174 -2.72 2.32 -3.73
C GLY A 174 -2.94 3.84 -3.76
N VAL A 175 -3.55 4.42 -4.79
CA VAL A 175 -3.77 5.87 -4.89
C VAL A 175 -5.21 6.20 -5.29
N VAL A 176 -5.77 7.23 -4.67
CA VAL A 176 -7.00 7.89 -5.12
C VAL A 176 -6.71 9.37 -5.29
N ARG A 177 -6.89 9.88 -6.51
CA ARG A 177 -6.71 11.30 -6.85
C ARG A 177 -8.01 12.07 -6.69
N ASN A 178 -7.87 13.39 -6.60
CA ASN A 178 -8.98 14.33 -6.40
C ASN A 178 -9.70 14.15 -5.07
N THR A 179 -8.96 13.73 -4.06
CA THR A 179 -9.48 13.42 -2.73
C THR A 179 -9.49 14.68 -1.87
N GLY A 180 -10.68 15.15 -1.51
CA GLY A 180 -10.89 16.26 -0.59
C GLY A 180 -11.01 15.77 0.85
N VAL A 181 -12.12 16.10 1.50
CA VAL A 181 -12.38 15.66 2.88
C VAL A 181 -12.84 14.20 2.89
N ILE A 182 -12.10 13.34 3.59
CA ILE A 182 -12.50 11.95 3.83
C ILE A 182 -13.66 11.93 4.83
N LYS A 183 -14.76 11.29 4.46
CA LYS A 183 -15.92 11.06 5.33
C LYS A 183 -15.73 9.78 6.16
N SER A 184 -15.31 8.70 5.53
CA SER A 184 -15.07 7.43 6.20
C SER A 184 -14.02 6.60 5.47
N ILE A 185 -13.42 5.67 6.22
CA ILE A 185 -12.46 4.68 5.73
C ILE A 185 -13.01 3.32 6.15
N ALA A 186 -12.98 2.33 5.28
CA ALA A 186 -13.37 0.96 5.56
C ALA A 186 -12.22 0.00 5.24
N VAL A 187 -12.04 -1.04 6.06
CA VAL A 187 -11.06 -2.11 5.85
C VAL A 187 -11.75 -3.45 6.03
N ASN A 188 -11.61 -4.33 5.04
CA ASN A 188 -12.04 -5.71 5.17
C ASN A 188 -10.87 -6.57 5.67
N THR A 189 -11.01 -7.13 6.86
CA THR A 189 -9.96 -7.95 7.50
C THR A 189 -10.55 -9.19 8.17
N TYR A 190 -9.75 -10.24 8.25
CA TYR A 190 -10.06 -11.46 8.99
C TYR A 190 -9.37 -11.40 10.35
N GLY A 191 -10.18 -11.43 11.42
CA GLY A 191 -9.70 -11.46 12.80
C GLY A 191 -9.58 -12.88 13.34
N MET A 192 -8.71 -13.06 14.32
CA MET A 192 -8.48 -14.32 15.06
C MET A 192 -8.53 -14.09 16.58
N ASN A 193 -9.36 -13.14 17.03
CA ASN A 193 -9.52 -12.72 18.42
C ASN A 193 -8.25 -12.12 19.08
N PHE A 194 -7.36 -11.51 18.30
CA PHE A 194 -6.21 -10.80 18.85
C PHE A 194 -6.63 -9.41 19.40
N PRO A 195 -6.32 -9.06 20.66
CA PRO A 195 -6.69 -7.76 21.24
C PRO A 195 -5.73 -6.64 20.80
N HIS A 196 -5.36 -6.62 19.52
CA HIS A 196 -4.43 -5.66 18.94
C HIS A 196 -5.20 -4.57 18.19
N GLY A 197 -4.72 -3.33 18.30
CA GLY A 197 -5.30 -2.19 17.60
C GLY A 197 -4.85 -2.17 16.14
N LEU A 198 -5.78 -1.96 15.21
CA LEU A 198 -5.46 -1.74 13.79
C LEU A 198 -5.59 -0.26 13.45
N TYR A 199 -4.56 0.25 12.77
CA TYR A 199 -4.58 1.56 12.14
C TYR A 199 -4.32 1.44 10.64
N VAL A 200 -5.02 2.26 9.86
CA VAL A 200 -4.69 2.51 8.46
C VAL A 200 -3.80 3.73 8.38
N LEU A 201 -2.72 3.62 7.62
CA LEU A 201 -1.80 4.71 7.34
C LEU A 201 -2.09 5.24 5.93
N LEU A 202 -2.51 6.50 5.85
CA LEU A 202 -2.72 7.18 4.57
C LEU A 202 -1.82 8.39 4.49
N ARG A 203 -1.23 8.59 3.32
CA ARG A 203 -0.35 9.70 3.01
C ARG A 203 -1.06 10.68 2.09
N ASP A 204 -0.89 11.98 2.37
CA ASP A 204 -1.44 13.05 1.56
C ASP A 204 -0.41 13.64 0.56
N GLN A 205 -0.85 14.62 -0.23
CA GLN A 205 -0.04 15.32 -1.22
C GLN A 205 1.17 16.09 -0.65
N ASN A 206 1.14 16.38 0.65
CA ASN A 206 2.22 17.04 1.37
C ASN A 206 3.18 16.05 2.04
N ASN A 207 3.03 14.75 1.74
CA ASN A 207 3.82 13.67 2.33
C ASN A 207 3.59 13.50 3.85
N VAL A 208 2.45 13.96 4.36
CA VAL A 208 2.07 13.77 5.76
C VAL A 208 1.31 12.46 5.89
N VAL A 209 1.86 11.54 6.69
CA VAL A 209 1.20 10.26 7.01
C VAL A 209 0.27 10.46 8.20
N LYS A 210 -1.01 10.18 7.99
CA LYS A 210 -2.05 10.20 9.02
C LYS A 210 -2.42 8.77 9.41
N ARG A 211 -2.68 8.57 10.70
CA ARG A 211 -3.07 7.27 11.28
C ARG A 211 -4.55 7.30 11.61
N TYR A 212 -5.30 6.34 11.08
CA TYR A 212 -6.74 6.21 11.31
C TYR A 212 -7.00 4.94 12.10
N PHE A 213 -7.47 5.07 13.34
CA PHE A 213 -7.76 3.93 14.20
C PHE A 213 -9.05 3.24 13.75
N MET A 214 -8.94 2.00 13.30
CA MET A 214 -10.07 1.23 12.77
C MET A 214 -10.81 0.47 13.86
N GLY A 215 -10.14 0.17 14.98
CA GLY A 215 -10.65 -0.66 16.06
C GLY A 215 -9.66 -1.75 16.46
N TYR A 216 -10.13 -2.70 17.25
CA TYR A 216 -9.35 -3.86 17.70
C TYR A 216 -9.69 -5.10 16.88
N LEU A 217 -8.69 -5.97 16.67
CA LEU A 217 -8.82 -7.26 15.96
C LEU A 217 -9.43 -8.38 16.84
N LEU A 218 -10.13 -8.00 17.91
CA LEU A 218 -10.78 -8.90 18.88
C LEU A 218 -12.12 -9.41 18.34
N PHE A 219 -12.06 -10.16 17.25
CA PHE A 219 -13.18 -10.88 16.67
C PHE A 219 -12.66 -12.07 15.86
N ASP A 220 -13.53 -13.04 15.59
CA ASP A 220 -13.25 -14.18 14.74
C ASP A 220 -13.97 -14.03 13.40
N GLY A 221 -13.26 -14.30 12.31
CA GLY A 221 -13.81 -14.25 10.97
C GLY A 221 -13.68 -12.90 10.26
N TRP A 222 -14.34 -12.80 9.10
CA TRP A 222 -14.32 -11.62 8.24
C TRP A 222 -15.20 -10.50 8.77
N ARG A 223 -14.61 -9.32 8.99
CA ARG A 223 -15.31 -8.11 9.39
C ARG A 223 -14.85 -6.91 8.57
N GLU A 224 -15.82 -6.06 8.21
CA GLU A 224 -15.53 -4.72 7.72
C GLU A 224 -15.46 -3.77 8.91
N MET A 225 -14.28 -3.17 9.12
CA MET A 225 -14.07 -2.16 10.14
C MET A 225 -14.15 -0.79 9.51
N ILE A 226 -14.91 0.12 10.12
CA ILE A 226 -15.21 1.43 9.56
C ILE A 226 -14.76 2.51 10.54
N TRP A 227 -13.87 3.39 10.07
CA TRP A 227 -13.58 4.65 10.73
C TRP A 227 -14.44 5.75 10.11
N ASN A 228 -15.18 6.47 10.94
CA ASN A 228 -15.97 7.63 10.52
C ASN A 228 -15.27 8.90 11.00
N ASN A 229 -15.13 9.88 10.11
CA ASN A 229 -14.50 11.15 10.44
C ASN A 229 -15.40 11.98 11.39
N PRO A 230 -14.99 12.19 12.66
CA PRO A 230 -15.80 12.94 13.62
C PRO A 230 -15.93 14.43 13.25
N SER A 231 -14.98 14.95 12.48
CA SER A 231 -14.94 16.34 12.04
C SER A 231 -15.60 16.55 10.66
N TYR A 232 -16.29 15.55 10.12
CA TYR A 232 -16.97 15.69 8.84
C TYR A 232 -18.21 16.57 8.96
N ILE A 233 -18.18 17.73 8.31
CA ILE A 233 -19.30 18.66 8.31
C ILE A 233 -20.24 18.29 7.16
N ALA A 234 -21.40 17.68 7.46
CA ALA A 234 -22.35 17.30 6.41
C ALA A 234 -23.05 18.50 5.76
N ASN A 235 -23.29 19.58 6.51
CA ASN A 235 -24.00 20.75 6.01
C ASN A 235 -23.05 21.70 5.26
N VAL A 236 -23.32 21.91 3.96
CA VAL A 236 -22.50 22.76 3.08
C VAL A 236 -22.40 24.20 3.56
N LYS A 237 -23.43 24.75 4.20
CA LYS A 237 -23.43 26.16 4.67
C LYS A 237 -22.43 26.40 5.81
N SER A 238 -22.13 25.36 6.58
CA SER A 238 -21.13 25.39 7.65
C SER A 238 -19.74 24.95 7.20
N ARG A 239 -19.56 24.63 5.90
CA ARG A 239 -18.25 24.28 5.36
C ARG A 239 -17.49 25.55 4.97
N GLU A 240 -16.20 25.55 5.27
CA GLU A 240 -15.29 26.52 4.68
C GLU A 240 -15.00 26.10 3.23
N LEU A 241 -15.52 26.86 2.27
CA LEU A 241 -15.24 26.65 0.85
C LEU A 241 -13.84 27.15 0.54
N ARG A 242 -12.88 26.24 0.44
CA ARG A 242 -11.50 26.56 0.07
C ARG A 242 -11.29 26.31 -1.42
N LEU A 243 -10.82 27.33 -2.13
CA LEU A 243 -10.34 27.19 -3.50
C LEU A 243 -8.85 26.81 -3.44
N TYR A 244 -8.52 25.63 -3.93
CA TYR A 244 -7.11 25.21 -4.03
C TYR A 244 -6.58 25.56 -5.42
N PRO A 245 -5.40 26.18 -5.53
CA PRO A 245 -4.69 26.15 -6.81
C PRO A 245 -4.42 24.69 -7.16
N VAL A 246 -4.76 24.29 -8.38
CA VAL A 246 -4.66 22.90 -8.83
C VAL A 246 -3.35 22.65 -9.60
N TYR A 247 -2.65 23.72 -10.01
CA TYR A 247 -1.37 23.68 -10.69
C TYR A 247 -0.58 24.97 -10.39
N PRO A 248 0.76 24.93 -10.17
CA PRO A 248 1.68 23.78 -10.15
C PRO A 248 1.78 23.12 -8.77
N THR A 249 0.75 23.22 -7.95
CA THR A 249 0.58 22.41 -6.74
C THR A 249 0.00 21.05 -7.13
N ALA A 250 0.37 19.99 -6.41
CA ALA A 250 -0.18 18.67 -6.67
C ALA A 250 -1.70 18.68 -6.43
N LEU A 251 -2.45 18.08 -7.34
CA LEU A 251 -3.86 17.77 -7.16
C LEU A 251 -4.02 16.93 -5.86
N PRO A 252 -4.95 17.29 -4.95
CA PRO A 252 -5.14 16.57 -3.70
C PRO A 252 -5.36 15.08 -3.94
N HIS A 253 -4.60 14.24 -3.26
CA HIS A 253 -4.68 12.80 -3.40
C HIS A 253 -4.40 12.15 -2.06
N VAL A 254 -4.80 10.89 -1.97
CA VAL A 254 -4.51 10.02 -0.84
C VAL A 254 -3.85 8.77 -1.38
N ALA A 255 -2.69 8.45 -0.82
CA ALA A 255 -1.95 7.24 -1.12
C ALA A 255 -1.93 6.32 0.11
N PHE A 256 -2.02 5.01 -0.12
CA PHE A 256 -1.86 4.01 0.92
C PHE A 256 -0.40 3.92 1.33
N GLU A 257 -0.14 4.04 2.63
CA GLU A 257 1.21 3.94 3.20
C GLU A 257 1.41 2.60 3.92
N GLY A 258 0.32 1.95 4.35
CA GLY A 258 0.40 0.68 5.07
C GLY A 258 -0.62 0.54 6.19
N PHE A 259 -0.42 -0.50 7.00
CA PHE A 259 -1.13 -0.69 8.25
C PHE A 259 -0.17 -0.54 9.44
N LEU A 260 -0.72 -0.22 10.60
CA LEU A 260 -0.01 -0.28 11.86
C LEU A 260 -0.82 -1.12 12.84
N VAL A 261 -0.23 -2.21 13.31
CA VAL A 261 -0.81 -3.09 14.34
C VAL A 261 -0.12 -2.79 15.65
N THR A 262 -0.88 -2.51 16.70
CA THR A 262 -0.36 -2.17 18.04
C THR A 262 -0.77 -3.20 19.07
N ARG A 263 0.21 -3.68 19.84
CA ARG A 263 0.01 -4.50 21.04
C ARG A 263 0.25 -3.66 22.30
N ASP A 264 -0.70 -3.74 23.22
CA ASP A 264 -0.56 -3.18 24.56
C ASP A 264 0.29 -4.10 25.45
N ALA A 265 1.09 -3.52 26.35
CA ALA A 265 1.93 -4.25 27.29
C ALA A 265 1.15 -5.22 28.21
N ALA A 266 -0.15 -4.99 28.44
CA ALA A 266 -1.01 -5.83 29.25
C ALA A 266 -1.55 -7.06 28.51
N HIS A 267 -1.41 -7.12 27.18
CA HIS A 267 -1.85 -8.27 26.38
C HIS A 267 -0.70 -9.23 26.14
N ASP A 268 -1.01 -10.52 26.02
CA ASP A 268 -0.01 -11.53 25.69
C ASP A 268 0.67 -11.23 24.33
N GLY A 269 1.97 -11.49 24.28
CA GLY A 269 2.75 -11.43 23.05
C GLY A 269 2.65 -12.71 22.23
N GLY A 270 3.63 -12.92 21.36
CA GLY A 270 3.68 -14.09 20.47
C GLY A 270 3.17 -13.79 19.07
N ASP A 271 2.75 -14.84 18.38
CA ASP A 271 2.32 -14.78 16.99
C ASP A 271 0.93 -14.12 16.86
N ALA A 272 0.90 -12.96 16.22
CA ALA A 272 -0.31 -12.31 15.75
C ALA A 272 -0.45 -12.51 14.24
N ILE A 273 -1.59 -13.07 13.83
CA ILE A 273 -1.93 -13.31 12.42
C ILE A 273 -3.15 -12.46 12.06
N ALA A 274 -3.08 -11.80 10.90
CA ALA A 274 -4.19 -11.06 10.34
C ALA A 274 -4.21 -11.22 8.81
N TYR A 275 -5.40 -11.13 8.22
CA TYR A 275 -5.55 -11.11 6.76
C TYR A 275 -6.27 -9.84 6.32
N PHE A 276 -5.86 -9.27 5.20
CA PHE A 276 -6.42 -8.03 4.66
C PHE A 276 -6.89 -8.22 3.22
N LYS A 277 -8.11 -7.77 2.93
CA LYS A 277 -8.72 -7.85 1.60
C LYS A 277 -8.59 -6.53 0.84
N ASP A 278 -9.13 -5.45 1.42
CA ASP A 278 -9.10 -4.13 0.80
C ASP A 278 -9.15 -3.00 1.82
N VAL A 279 -8.85 -1.79 1.33
CA VAL A 279 -9.12 -0.52 2.00
C VAL A 279 -9.90 0.37 1.06
N LYS A 280 -11.05 0.85 1.54
CA LYS A 280 -11.96 1.73 0.82
C LYS A 280 -12.10 3.06 1.54
N ILE A 281 -12.41 4.10 0.78
CA ILE A 281 -12.73 5.41 1.33
C ILE A 281 -13.98 5.98 0.71
N ILE A 282 -14.70 6.74 1.52
CA ILE A 282 -15.75 7.63 1.07
C ILE A 282 -15.24 9.06 1.28
N TYR A 283 -15.20 9.85 0.22
CA TYR A 283 -14.64 11.21 0.26
C TYR A 283 -15.43 12.19 -0.61
N ASP A 284 -15.24 13.47 -0.30
CA ASP A 284 -15.71 14.56 -1.14
C ASP A 284 -14.64 14.90 -2.18
N LYS A 285 -15.02 15.12 -3.44
CA LYS A 285 -14.07 15.57 -4.47
C LYS A 285 -13.45 16.92 -4.10
N ALA A 286 -12.13 17.02 -4.19
CA ALA A 286 -11.42 18.27 -3.91
C ALA A 286 -11.74 19.36 -4.95
N VAL A 287 -11.86 18.94 -6.21
CA VAL A 287 -12.22 19.78 -7.35
C VAL A 287 -13.38 19.10 -8.07
N LEU A 288 -14.50 19.80 -8.24
CA LEU A 288 -15.53 19.36 -9.18
C LEU A 288 -14.89 19.45 -10.57
N THR A 289 -14.87 18.35 -11.31
CA THR A 289 -14.23 18.25 -12.63
C THR A 289 -14.80 19.32 -13.55
N THR A 290 -14.14 20.47 -13.62
CA THR A 290 -14.30 21.43 -14.70
C THR A 290 -13.46 20.90 -15.84
N VAL A 291 -14.06 20.73 -17.02
CA VAL A 291 -13.30 20.50 -18.25
C VAL A 291 -12.29 21.62 -18.34
N ARG A 292 -11.00 21.27 -18.27
CA ARG A 292 -9.92 22.24 -18.46
C ARG A 292 -9.62 22.32 -19.94
N ASP A 293 -9.47 23.54 -20.44
CA ASP A 293 -9.08 23.77 -21.83
C ASP A 293 -7.64 23.32 -22.10
N PHE A 294 -6.82 23.20 -21.06
CA PHE A 294 -5.41 22.83 -21.15
C PHE A 294 -5.08 21.61 -20.29
N ALA A 295 -4.31 20.68 -20.87
CA ALA A 295 -3.65 19.59 -20.16
C ALA A 295 -2.34 20.11 -19.54
N ASP A 296 -2.46 20.86 -18.43
CA ASP A 296 -1.32 21.58 -17.80
C ASP A 296 -0.10 20.68 -17.56
N GLU A 297 -0.30 19.45 -17.10
CA GLU A 297 0.80 18.51 -16.83
C GLU A 297 1.47 17.98 -18.11
N ASP A 298 0.73 17.84 -19.22
CA ASP A 298 1.31 17.43 -20.50
C ASP A 298 2.17 18.53 -21.12
N ILE A 299 1.83 19.79 -20.84
CA ILE A 299 2.58 20.97 -21.33
C ILE A 299 3.84 21.19 -20.49
N TRP A 300 3.71 21.14 -19.17
CA TRP A 300 4.74 21.65 -18.26
C TRP A 300 5.47 20.57 -17.45
N GLY A 301 4.86 19.40 -17.20
CA GLY A 301 5.51 18.25 -16.56
C GLY A 301 6.02 18.44 -15.12
N ILE A 302 5.61 19.50 -14.39
CA ILE A 302 6.23 19.85 -13.10
C ILE A 302 5.95 18.80 -12.02
N GLN A 303 4.75 18.20 -11.96
CA GLN A 303 4.49 17.18 -10.94
C GLN A 303 5.26 15.90 -11.26
N THR A 304 5.29 15.49 -12.53
CA THR A 304 6.04 14.33 -13.00
C THR A 304 7.52 14.49 -12.68
N GLU A 305 8.11 15.66 -12.92
CA GLU A 305 9.52 15.91 -12.60
C GLU A 305 9.79 15.82 -11.08
N ARG A 306 8.90 16.38 -10.25
CA ARG A 306 9.02 16.31 -8.78
C ARG A 306 8.91 14.89 -8.25
N GLU A 307 7.93 14.12 -8.72
CA GLU A 307 7.78 12.71 -8.36
C GLU A 307 8.97 11.88 -8.87
N THR A 308 9.45 12.14 -10.09
CA THR A 308 10.65 11.47 -10.61
C THR A 308 11.85 11.74 -9.72
N LYS A 309 12.09 12.99 -9.29
CA LYS A 309 13.17 13.33 -8.36
C LYS A 309 13.05 12.59 -7.04
N ARG A 310 11.83 12.48 -6.48
CA ARG A 310 11.57 11.71 -5.26
C ARG A 310 11.84 10.23 -5.45
N LYS A 311 11.35 9.67 -6.56
CA LYS A 311 11.61 8.30 -6.98
C LYS A 311 13.11 8.04 -7.04
N LYS A 312 13.93 8.95 -7.59
CA LYS A 312 15.40 8.80 -7.59
C LYS A 312 16.00 8.73 -6.18
N ILE A 313 15.56 9.58 -5.27
CA ILE A 313 16.04 9.57 -3.88
C ILE A 313 15.66 8.25 -3.19
N GLU A 314 14.47 7.73 -3.48
CA GLU A 314 14.02 6.45 -2.94
C GLU A 314 14.77 5.26 -3.56
N VAL A 315 15.00 5.28 -4.88
CA VAL A 315 15.85 4.31 -5.59
C VAL A 315 17.20 4.20 -4.91
N GLU A 316 17.84 5.33 -4.62
CA GLU A 316 19.17 5.32 -4.02
C GLU A 316 19.15 4.62 -2.66
N LYS A 317 18.15 4.92 -1.82
CA LYS A 317 18.03 4.31 -0.49
C LYS A 317 17.64 2.82 -0.55
N PHE A 318 16.62 2.50 -1.33
CA PHE A 318 16.07 1.16 -1.44
C PHE A 318 17.04 0.25 -2.20
N GLY A 319 17.53 0.71 -3.36
CA GLY A 319 18.48 -0.02 -4.18
C GLY A 319 19.79 -0.31 -3.44
N GLN A 320 20.33 0.65 -2.69
CA GLN A 320 21.50 0.39 -1.85
C GLN A 320 21.21 -0.70 -0.82
N THR A 321 20.05 -0.68 -0.17
CA THR A 321 19.66 -1.69 0.83
C THR A 321 19.52 -3.08 0.20
N GLN A 322 18.88 -3.19 -0.97
CA GLN A 322 18.71 -4.47 -1.66
C GLN A 322 20.05 -5.04 -2.15
N VAL A 323 20.91 -4.19 -2.72
CA VAL A 323 22.26 -4.61 -3.12
C VAL A 323 23.07 -5.07 -1.91
N LEU A 324 22.98 -4.36 -0.77
CA LEU A 324 23.65 -4.79 0.46
C LEU A 324 23.12 -6.14 0.95
N ARG A 325 21.80 -6.36 0.93
CA ARG A 325 21.20 -7.65 1.29
C ARG A 325 21.70 -8.78 0.39
N PHE A 326 21.76 -8.55 -0.91
CA PHE A 326 22.29 -9.51 -1.87
C PHE A 326 23.77 -9.83 -1.61
N LEU A 327 24.60 -8.80 -1.44
CA LEU A 327 26.03 -8.99 -1.13
C LEU A 327 26.24 -9.72 0.20
N GLU A 328 25.42 -9.45 1.22
CA GLU A 328 25.46 -10.20 2.48
C GLU A 328 25.01 -11.65 2.30
N GLN A 329 24.01 -11.90 1.46
CA GLN A 329 23.58 -13.26 1.14
C GLN A 329 24.69 -14.06 0.41
N GLU A 330 25.42 -13.43 -0.51
CA GLU A 330 26.58 -14.07 -1.16
C GLU A 330 27.74 -14.33 -0.19
N LYS A 331 27.88 -13.49 0.85
CA LYS A 331 28.91 -13.67 1.89
C LYS A 331 28.52 -14.72 2.94
N MET A 332 27.26 -15.15 2.99
CA MET A 332 26.85 -16.14 3.98
C MET A 332 27.63 -17.44 3.79
N ALA A 333 28.19 -17.95 4.88
CA ALA A 333 28.88 -19.23 4.85
C ALA A 333 27.91 -20.34 4.40
N THR A 334 28.31 -21.07 3.36
CA THR A 334 27.58 -22.25 2.85
C THR A 334 27.97 -23.54 3.58
N GLU A 335 28.96 -23.46 4.47
CA GLU A 335 29.47 -24.61 5.22
C GLU A 335 28.60 -24.85 6.46
N GLU A 336 28.01 -26.04 6.57
CA GLU A 336 27.20 -26.45 7.74
C GLU A 336 28.06 -26.89 8.94
N GLY A 337 29.37 -27.06 8.76
CA GLY A 337 30.26 -27.50 9.82
C GLY A 337 31.74 -27.32 9.46
N PHE A 338 32.59 -27.34 10.49
CA PHE A 338 34.02 -27.24 10.32
C PHE A 338 34.57 -28.52 9.69
N THR A 339 35.40 -28.38 8.65
CA THR A 339 36.25 -29.48 8.21
C THR A 339 37.21 -29.84 9.33
N PRO A 340 37.22 -31.09 9.84
CA PRO A 340 38.15 -31.49 10.88
C PRO A 340 39.58 -31.37 10.38
N SER A 341 40.47 -30.81 11.20
CA SER A 341 41.91 -30.76 10.91
C SER A 341 42.47 -32.19 10.82
N GLU A 342 43.42 -32.43 9.90
CA GLU A 342 44.13 -33.72 9.82
C GLU A 342 44.70 -34.09 11.20
N GLY A 343 44.28 -35.25 11.73
CA GLY A 343 44.67 -35.76 13.05
C GLY A 343 43.63 -35.61 14.16
N SER A 344 42.44 -35.05 13.89
CA SER A 344 41.37 -34.89 14.89
C SER A 344 40.34 -36.03 14.94
N GLU A 345 40.62 -37.18 14.31
CA GLU A 345 39.76 -38.36 14.45
C GLU A 345 40.02 -39.13 15.76
N LYS A 346 38.94 -39.22 16.55
CA LYS A 346 38.65 -40.18 17.64
C LYS A 346 39.40 -39.99 18.96
N ASN A 347 38.78 -39.19 19.84
CA ASN A 347 38.62 -39.58 21.25
C ASN A 347 37.18 -39.28 21.68
N GLN A 348 36.26 -40.16 21.28
CA GLN A 348 35.00 -40.34 22.01
C GLN A 348 35.17 -41.63 22.83
N GLN A 349 35.38 -41.45 24.13
CA GLN A 349 35.09 -42.45 25.17
C GLN A 349 33.83 -42.00 25.89
#